data_AF-A0A2P8HSI2-F1
#
_entry.id   AF-A0A2P8HSI2-F1
#
_cell.length_a   1.000
_cell.length_b   1.000
_cell.length_c   1.000
_cell.angle_alpha   90.00
_cell.angle_beta   90.00
_cell.angle_gamma   90.00
#
_symmetry.space_group_name_H-M   'P 1'
#
loop_
_entity.id
_entity.type
_entity.pdbx_description
1 polymer ?
#
loop_
_entity_poly.entity_id
_entity_poly.type
_entity_poly.pdbx_seq_one_letter_code
_entity_poly.pdbx_strand_id
1 'polypeptide(L)'
;MKDHLTATKNTLLLAVLMLALLQLFSACQNEVDTPTLSCPGLSMKASIQNTTNSLNLVSNVVFRQQTDTGGVKFMSLEAISDTMKVLLNVMDGVYDENALKNDSLYLKTYIFSTAADRQGGLVVVSVNDGIDYKPYTTDTSSITITRINTIKKTISGNFYFAANNRTISGKGTFQNACYVSLP
;
A
#
# COMPACT_ATOMS: atom_id res chain seq x y z
N MET A 1 -23.69 -26.02 -64.29
CA MET A 1 -24.04 -26.31 -62.87
C MET A 1 -22.82 -26.79 -62.05
N LYS A 2 -21.60 -26.32 -62.36
CA LYS A 2 -20.36 -26.66 -61.63
C LYS A 2 -19.64 -25.45 -61.02
N ASP A 3 -20.06 -24.23 -61.36
CA ASP A 3 -19.30 -23.02 -61.03
C ASP A 3 -19.78 -22.29 -59.76
N HIS A 4 -20.87 -22.75 -59.13
CA HIS A 4 -21.39 -22.14 -57.89
C HIS A 4 -20.89 -22.78 -56.60
N LEU A 5 -20.20 -23.93 -56.66
CA LEU A 5 -19.74 -24.65 -55.45
C LEU A 5 -18.32 -24.26 -54.98
N THR A 6 -17.54 -23.58 -55.80
CA THR A 6 -16.14 -23.21 -55.51
C THR A 6 -16.01 -21.86 -54.79
N ALA A 7 -16.99 -20.96 -54.96
CA ALA A 7 -16.93 -19.61 -54.35
C ALA A 7 -17.20 -19.60 -52.84
N THR A 8 -17.97 -20.57 -52.31
CA THR A 8 -18.37 -20.63 -50.89
C THR A 8 -17.32 -21.26 -49.97
N LYS A 9 -16.40 -22.08 -50.49
CA LYS A 9 -15.31 -22.67 -49.68
C LYS A 9 -14.21 -21.67 -49.35
N ASN A 10 -13.87 -20.77 -50.28
CA ASN A 10 -12.82 -19.78 -50.07
C ASN A 10 -13.24 -18.64 -49.13
N THR A 11 -14.52 -18.26 -49.11
CA THR A 11 -15.04 -17.24 -48.19
C THR A 11 -15.13 -17.76 -46.75
N LEU A 12 -15.45 -19.05 -46.55
CA LEU A 12 -15.46 -19.67 -45.22
C LEU A 12 -14.04 -19.74 -44.63
N LEU A 13 -13.04 -20.08 -45.45
CA LEU A 13 -11.65 -20.15 -45.00
C LEU A 13 -11.10 -18.77 -44.59
N LEU A 14 -11.45 -17.72 -45.34
CA LEU A 14 -11.06 -16.35 -45.02
C LEU A 14 -11.72 -15.83 -43.73
N ALA A 15 -12.99 -16.18 -43.52
CA ALA A 15 -13.74 -15.79 -42.33
C ALA A 15 -13.20 -16.48 -41.06
N VAL A 16 -12.84 -17.76 -41.14
CA VAL A 16 -12.23 -18.49 -40.02
C VAL A 16 -10.83 -17.98 -39.71
N LEU A 17 -10.04 -17.61 -40.72
CA LEU A 17 -8.70 -17.04 -40.53
C LEU A 17 -8.74 -15.65 -39.88
N MET A 18 -9.72 -14.81 -40.26
CA MET A 18 -9.94 -13.50 -39.62
C MET A 18 -10.43 -13.64 -38.16
N LEU A 19 -11.30 -14.61 -37.87
CA LEU A 19 -11.79 -14.84 -36.51
C LEU A 19 -10.68 -15.37 -35.58
N ALA A 20 -9.75 -16.17 -36.11
CA ALA A 20 -8.58 -16.65 -35.38
C ALA A 20 -7.53 -15.55 -35.13
N LEU A 21 -7.35 -14.59 -36.05
CA LEU A 21 -6.46 -13.44 -35.83
C LEU A 21 -7.00 -12.45 -34.79
N LEU A 22 -8.32 -12.35 -34.63
CA LEU A 22 -8.94 -11.46 -33.63
C LEU A 22 -8.78 -11.96 -32.17
N GLN A 23 -8.41 -13.23 -31.96
CA GLN A 23 -8.17 -13.79 -30.63
C GLN A 23 -6.73 -13.60 -30.12
N LEU A 24 -5.81 -13.10 -30.95
CA LEU A 24 -4.41 -12.84 -30.55
C LEU A 24 -4.19 -11.45 -29.95
N PHE A 25 -5.23 -10.61 -29.86
CA PHE A 25 -5.14 -9.24 -29.32
C PHE A 25 -5.83 -9.05 -27.96
N SER A 26 -6.25 -10.11 -27.26
CA SER A 26 -6.62 -10.00 -25.85
C SER A 26 -5.35 -10.02 -24.97
N ALA A 27 -4.37 -9.17 -25.27
CA ALA A 27 -3.46 -8.73 -24.23
C ALA A 27 -4.27 -7.76 -23.38
N CYS A 28 -4.86 -8.29 -22.30
CA CYS A 28 -5.37 -7.45 -21.22
C CYS A 28 -4.19 -6.60 -20.72
N GLN A 29 -4.07 -5.37 -21.24
CA GLN A 29 -3.34 -4.32 -20.58
C GLN A 29 -4.15 -3.97 -19.32
N ASN A 30 -4.03 -4.80 -18.29
CA ASN A 30 -4.28 -4.35 -16.93
C ASN A 30 -3.06 -3.54 -16.47
N GLU A 31 -2.69 -2.51 -17.23
CA GLU A 31 -2.06 -1.35 -16.62
C GLU A 31 -3.22 -0.63 -15.92
N VAL A 32 -3.58 -1.12 -14.74
CA VAL A 32 -3.85 -0.17 -13.67
C VAL A 32 -2.53 0.53 -13.49
N ASP A 33 -2.30 1.58 -14.28
CA ASP A 33 -1.29 2.59 -14.02
C ASP A 33 -1.58 3.07 -12.61
N THR A 34 -1.01 2.39 -11.62
CA THR A 34 -0.89 2.92 -10.28
C THR A 34 -0.24 4.27 -10.51
N PRO A 35 -0.93 5.38 -10.26
CA PRO A 35 -0.41 6.69 -10.62
C PRO A 35 0.97 6.76 -10.01
N THR A 36 1.98 7.04 -10.83
CA THR A 36 3.32 7.37 -10.34
C THR A 36 3.12 8.55 -9.40
N LEU A 37 3.02 8.24 -8.10
CA LEU A 37 2.89 9.20 -7.02
C LEU A 37 4.23 9.88 -6.92
N SER A 38 4.47 10.81 -7.84
CA SER A 38 5.50 11.82 -7.65
C SER A 38 5.09 12.58 -6.41
N CYS A 39 5.82 12.34 -5.32
CA CYS A 39 5.61 12.97 -4.03
C CYS A 39 6.71 13.97 -3.77
N PRO A 40 6.57 15.23 -4.26
CA PRO A 40 7.55 16.26 -4.00
C PRO A 40 7.80 16.43 -2.50
N GLY A 41 9.07 16.35 -2.10
CA GLY A 41 9.47 16.48 -0.70
C GLY A 41 9.14 15.27 0.17
N LEU A 42 8.90 14.10 -0.44
CA LEU A 42 8.88 12.82 0.25
C LEU A 42 10.26 12.56 0.87
N SER A 43 10.27 12.22 2.15
CA SER A 43 11.45 11.68 2.82
C SER A 43 11.01 10.67 3.86
N MET A 44 11.44 9.43 3.73
CA MET A 44 11.26 8.42 4.75
C MET A 44 12.61 7.88 5.21
N LYS A 45 12.79 7.80 6.53
CA LYS A 45 14.02 7.32 7.17
C LYS A 45 13.67 6.38 8.30
N ALA A 46 14.42 5.30 8.43
CA ALA A 46 14.31 4.36 9.53
C ALA A 46 15.69 4.11 10.12
N SER A 47 15.77 4.04 11.45
CA SER A 47 16.97 3.72 12.20
C SER A 47 16.74 2.45 13.00
N ILE A 48 17.59 1.44 12.78
CA ILE A 48 17.64 0.19 13.55
C ILE A 48 19.05 0.06 14.09
N GLN A 49 19.21 -0.18 15.40
CA GLN A 49 20.52 -0.40 16.04
C GLN A 49 21.59 0.62 15.57
N ASN A 50 21.24 1.91 15.60
CA ASN A 50 22.07 3.06 15.18
C ASN A 50 22.36 3.21 13.68
N THR A 51 21.90 2.30 12.82
CA THR A 51 22.03 2.46 11.37
C THR A 51 20.79 3.10 10.80
N THR A 52 20.93 4.29 10.21
CA THR A 52 19.83 5.01 9.55
C THR A 52 19.84 4.77 8.05
N ASN A 53 18.73 4.24 7.53
CA ASN A 53 18.50 4.02 6.10
C ASN A 53 17.43 4.98 5.61
N SER A 54 17.65 5.55 4.41
CA SER A 54 16.59 6.24 3.67
C SER A 54 15.78 5.20 2.91
N LEU A 55 14.46 5.34 2.93
CA LEU A 55 13.52 4.41 2.33
C LEU A 55 12.76 5.10 1.20
N ASN A 56 12.55 4.37 0.11
CA ASN A 56 11.69 4.76 -0.99
C ASN A 56 10.26 4.32 -0.69
N LEU A 57 9.29 5.23 -0.83
CA LEU A 57 7.88 4.89 -0.68
C LEU A 57 7.45 3.97 -1.83
N VAL A 58 6.85 2.84 -1.49
CA VAL A 58 6.27 1.89 -2.45
C VAL A 58 4.78 2.14 -2.57
N SER A 59 4.09 2.19 -1.44
CA SER A 59 2.65 2.38 -1.39
C SER A 59 2.24 3.12 -0.13
N ASN A 60 1.12 3.82 -0.20
CA ASN A 60 0.46 4.38 0.96
C ASN A 60 -1.02 4.55 0.62
N VAL A 61 -1.85 3.78 1.29
CA VAL A 61 -3.28 3.72 1.03
C VAL A 61 -4.00 4.03 2.32
N VAL A 62 -4.97 4.93 2.23
CA VAL A 62 -5.97 5.17 3.28
C VAL A 62 -7.28 4.62 2.76
N PHE A 63 -7.92 3.73 3.50
CA PHE A 63 -9.20 3.14 3.10
C PHE A 63 -10.16 3.07 4.28
N ARG A 64 -11.44 2.92 3.98
CA ARG A 64 -12.51 2.84 4.96
C ARG A 64 -13.18 1.48 4.83
N GLN A 65 -13.60 0.93 5.96
CA GLN A 65 -14.33 -0.32 5.97
C GLN A 65 -15.47 -0.22 6.98
N GLN A 66 -16.66 -0.65 6.57
CA GLN A 66 -17.77 -0.82 7.50
C GLN A 66 -17.57 -2.08 8.34
N THR A 67 -17.83 -1.96 9.64
CA THR A 67 -17.84 -3.07 10.60
C THR A 67 -19.15 -3.04 11.37
N ASP A 68 -19.49 -4.12 12.07
CA ASP A 68 -20.73 -4.21 12.84
C ASP A 68 -20.87 -3.13 13.93
N THR A 69 -19.74 -2.54 14.36
CA THR A 69 -19.67 -1.48 15.39
C THR A 69 -19.50 -0.08 14.81
N GLY A 70 -19.52 0.05 13.47
CA GLY A 70 -19.35 1.31 12.74
C GLY A 70 -18.20 1.28 11.74
N GLY A 71 -18.00 2.41 11.05
CA GLY A 71 -16.98 2.52 10.01
C GLY A 71 -15.58 2.77 10.59
N VAL A 72 -14.59 1.96 10.23
CA VAL A 72 -13.19 2.10 10.67
C VAL A 72 -12.32 2.61 9.52
N LYS A 73 -11.32 3.44 9.84
CA LYS A 73 -10.34 3.95 8.89
C LYS A 73 -9.04 3.18 9.02
N PHE A 74 -8.45 2.82 7.90
CA PHE A 74 -7.16 2.15 7.86
C PHE A 74 -6.18 2.95 7.03
N MET A 75 -4.92 2.90 7.42
CA MET A 75 -3.80 3.33 6.59
C MET A 75 -2.77 2.22 6.54
N SER A 76 -2.28 1.91 5.35
CA SER A 76 -1.15 1.02 5.14
C SER A 76 -0.11 1.74 4.31
N LEU A 77 1.08 1.94 4.87
CA LEU A 77 2.21 2.60 4.23
C LEU A 77 3.38 1.63 4.14
N GLU A 78 3.85 1.37 2.94
CA GLU A 78 5.01 0.52 2.67
C GLU A 78 6.16 1.34 2.09
N ALA A 79 7.36 1.17 2.64
CA ALA A 79 8.59 1.75 2.11
C ALA A 79 9.75 0.77 2.17
N ILE A 80 10.67 0.87 1.20
CA ILE A 80 11.73 -0.10 0.97
C ILE A 80 13.07 0.58 0.65
N SER A 81 14.15 -0.07 1.01
CA SER A 81 15.53 0.17 0.57
C SER A 81 16.19 -1.17 0.33
N ASP A 82 17.38 -1.20 -0.25
CA ASP A 82 18.10 -2.44 -0.56
C ASP A 82 18.28 -3.37 0.66
N THR A 83 18.32 -2.82 1.87
CA THR A 83 18.59 -3.56 3.11
C THR A 83 17.36 -3.76 3.99
N MET A 84 16.28 -3.01 3.77
CA MET A 84 15.16 -2.92 4.71
C MET A 84 13.84 -2.58 4.05
N LYS A 85 12.78 -3.25 4.51
CA LYS A 85 11.38 -2.92 4.25
C LYS A 85 10.67 -2.54 5.55
N VAL A 86 9.87 -1.49 5.51
CA VAL A 86 9.04 -1.02 6.62
C VAL A 86 7.59 -0.93 6.15
N LEU A 87 6.68 -1.55 6.90
CA LEU A 87 5.24 -1.48 6.72
C LEU A 87 4.61 -0.85 7.97
N LEU A 88 3.87 0.23 7.79
CA LEU A 88 3.14 0.93 8.85
C LEU A 88 1.65 0.71 8.63
N ASN A 89 0.98 0.09 9.59
CA ASN A 89 -0.46 -0.11 9.58
C ASN A 89 -1.10 0.67 10.73
N VAL A 90 -2.03 1.56 10.40
CA VAL A 90 -2.82 2.32 11.37
C VAL A 90 -4.27 1.92 11.24
N MET A 91 -4.89 1.61 12.38
CA MET A 91 -6.32 1.49 12.54
C MET A 91 -6.82 2.71 13.33
N ASP A 92 -7.55 3.58 12.63
CA ASP A 92 -8.19 4.75 13.22
C ASP A 92 -9.69 4.53 13.35
N GLY A 93 -10.24 5.06 14.45
CA GLY A 93 -11.58 4.73 14.91
C GLY A 93 -12.70 5.23 14.01
N VAL A 94 -13.89 5.33 14.61
CA VAL A 94 -15.13 5.56 13.87
C VAL A 94 -15.07 6.80 12.98
N TYR A 95 -15.55 6.68 11.73
CA TYR A 95 -15.80 7.81 10.83
C TYR A 95 -17.30 8.07 10.64
N ASP A 96 -17.66 9.31 10.34
CA ASP A 96 -19.04 9.71 10.01
C ASP A 96 -19.24 9.69 8.49
N GLU A 97 -20.19 8.90 8.02
CA GLU A 97 -20.54 8.79 6.60
C GLU A 97 -20.98 10.12 6.00
N ASN A 98 -21.62 10.99 6.80
CA ASN A 98 -22.07 12.31 6.35
C ASN A 98 -20.92 13.31 6.18
N ALA A 99 -19.75 13.01 6.75
CA ALA A 99 -18.57 13.89 6.76
C ALA A 99 -17.39 13.37 5.91
N LEU A 100 -17.60 12.35 5.07
CA LEU A 100 -16.54 11.67 4.29
C LEU A 100 -15.64 12.62 3.48
N LYS A 101 -16.18 13.74 2.99
CA LYS A 101 -15.44 14.72 2.18
C LYS A 101 -14.27 15.38 2.94
N ASN A 102 -14.43 15.56 4.26
CA ASN A 102 -13.44 16.21 5.13
C ASN A 102 -12.81 15.25 6.14
N ASP A 103 -13.27 13.99 6.15
CA ASP A 103 -12.79 12.98 7.06
C ASP A 103 -11.36 12.56 6.72
N SER A 104 -10.50 12.54 7.74
CA SER A 104 -9.11 12.12 7.65
C SER A 104 -8.72 11.39 8.93
N LEU A 105 -7.52 10.78 8.96
CA LEU A 105 -7.02 10.15 10.18
C LEU A 105 -6.81 11.21 11.27
N TYR A 106 -7.01 10.84 12.53
CA TYR A 106 -6.72 11.74 13.64
C TYR A 106 -5.21 11.98 13.81
N LEU A 107 -4.84 13.21 14.16
CA LEU A 107 -3.46 13.57 14.51
C LEU A 107 -3.17 13.10 15.95
N LYS A 108 -2.81 11.84 16.11
CA LYS A 108 -2.50 11.22 17.40
C LYS A 108 -1.46 10.11 17.27
N THR A 109 -1.11 9.53 18.41
CA THR A 109 -0.29 8.32 18.49
C THR A 109 -1.16 7.07 18.52
N TYR A 110 -0.93 6.19 17.58
CA TYR A 110 -1.51 4.86 17.46
C TYR A 110 -0.53 3.86 18.04
N ILE A 111 -1.01 2.94 18.88
CA ILE A 111 -0.16 2.01 19.63
C ILE A 111 -0.55 0.58 19.30
N PHE A 112 0.45 -0.24 19.00
CA PHE A 112 0.34 -1.69 18.99
C PHE A 112 1.11 -2.30 20.17
N SER A 113 0.53 -3.30 20.81
CA SER A 113 1.17 -4.07 21.89
C SER A 113 0.53 -5.44 22.00
N THR A 114 1.32 -6.49 21.80
CA THR A 114 0.87 -7.87 22.02
C THR A 114 0.52 -8.12 23.48
N ALA A 115 1.32 -7.57 24.41
CA ALA A 115 1.14 -7.77 25.85
C ALA A 115 -0.06 -7.02 26.45
N ALA A 116 -0.48 -5.91 25.83
CA ALA A 116 -1.59 -5.08 26.31
C ALA A 116 -2.83 -5.16 25.40
N ASP A 117 -2.83 -6.10 24.45
CA ASP A 117 -3.86 -6.30 23.42
C ASP A 117 -4.31 -4.99 22.74
N ARG A 118 -3.34 -4.23 22.22
CA ARG A 118 -3.60 -2.98 21.49
C ARG A 118 -3.27 -3.16 20.01
N GLN A 119 -4.18 -2.74 19.13
CA GLN A 119 -4.10 -2.97 17.69
C GLN A 119 -4.15 -1.67 16.86
N GLY A 120 -3.76 -0.53 17.43
CA GLY A 120 -3.96 0.78 16.80
C GLY A 120 -2.92 1.14 15.75
N GLY A 121 -1.64 0.81 15.97
CA GLY A 121 -0.53 1.29 15.14
C GLY A 121 0.61 0.29 15.07
N LEU A 122 0.51 -0.66 14.14
CA LEU A 122 1.47 -1.74 13.95
C LEU A 122 2.57 -1.32 12.97
N VAL A 123 3.82 -1.42 13.42
CA VAL A 123 5.01 -1.30 12.57
C VAL A 123 5.59 -2.68 12.35
N VAL A 124 5.69 -3.12 11.09
CA VAL A 124 6.40 -4.34 10.70
C VAL A 124 7.67 -3.93 9.98
N VAL A 125 8.79 -4.52 10.38
CA VAL A 125 10.09 -4.27 9.78
C VAL A 125 10.68 -5.59 9.32
N SER A 126 11.17 -5.60 8.09
CA SER A 126 11.88 -6.72 7.52
C SER A 126 13.26 -6.30 7.04
N VAL A 127 14.25 -7.16 7.24
CA VAL A 127 15.62 -6.95 6.76
C VAL A 127 15.93 -7.91 5.62
N ASN A 128 16.69 -7.45 4.64
CA ASN A 128 17.13 -8.26 3.52
C ASN A 128 18.29 -9.17 3.96
N ASP A 129 18.16 -10.48 3.78
CA ASP A 129 19.21 -11.47 4.07
C ASP A 129 20.09 -11.81 2.84
N GLY A 130 19.88 -11.10 1.73
CA GLY A 130 20.53 -11.32 0.44
C GLY A 130 19.68 -12.13 -0.54
N ILE A 131 18.60 -12.78 -0.07
CA ILE A 131 17.65 -13.53 -0.90
C ILE A 131 16.27 -12.89 -0.78
N ASP A 132 15.78 -12.70 0.45
CA ASP A 132 14.44 -12.20 0.75
C ASP A 132 14.45 -11.20 1.92
N TYR A 133 13.33 -10.47 2.05
CA TYR A 133 13.03 -9.71 3.26
C TYR A 133 12.45 -10.61 4.34
N LYS A 134 13.19 -10.79 5.44
CA LYS A 134 12.74 -11.54 6.62
C LYS A 134 12.15 -10.59 7.67
N PRO A 135 10.85 -10.75 8.05
CA PRO A 135 10.22 -9.87 9.02
C PRO A 135 10.70 -10.16 10.45
N TYR A 136 10.83 -9.11 11.25
CA TYR A 136 10.91 -9.22 12.69
C TYR A 136 9.52 -9.37 13.31
N THR A 137 9.44 -10.08 14.43
CA THR A 137 8.19 -10.22 15.19
C THR A 137 8.03 -9.02 16.11
N THR A 138 7.15 -8.08 15.76
CA THR A 138 6.90 -6.87 16.55
C THR A 138 6.21 -7.20 17.88
N ASP A 139 6.80 -6.78 19.00
CA ASP A 139 6.20 -6.90 20.33
C ASP A 139 5.33 -5.69 20.65
N THR A 140 5.87 -4.49 20.36
CA THR A 140 5.18 -3.22 20.53
C THR A 140 5.65 -2.22 19.51
N SER A 141 4.75 -1.34 19.09
CA SER A 141 5.09 -0.23 18.21
C SER A 141 4.16 0.95 18.41
N SER A 142 4.59 2.10 17.90
CA SER A 142 3.76 3.28 17.84
C SER A 142 3.97 4.03 16.54
N ILE A 143 2.89 4.62 16.04
CA ILE A 143 2.89 5.49 14.87
C ILE A 143 2.22 6.78 15.30
N THR A 144 2.94 7.90 15.21
CA THR A 144 2.40 9.21 15.52
C THR A 144 2.20 9.99 14.24
N ILE A 145 0.94 10.28 13.92
CA ILE A 145 0.58 11.15 12.80
C ILE A 145 0.65 12.59 13.28
N THR A 146 1.54 13.37 12.67
CA THR A 146 1.82 14.76 13.07
C THR A 146 1.21 15.79 12.12
N ARG A 147 0.99 15.39 10.85
CA ARG A 147 0.41 16.26 9.84
C ARG A 147 -0.31 15.46 8.78
N ILE A 148 -1.49 15.94 8.38
CA ILE A 148 -2.21 15.50 7.18
C ILE A 148 -2.52 16.73 6.35
N ASN A 149 -2.29 16.64 5.04
CA ASN A 149 -2.75 17.61 4.07
C ASN A 149 -3.67 16.88 3.10
N THR A 150 -4.98 17.06 3.25
CA THR A 150 -6.00 16.40 2.44
C THR A 150 -6.05 16.92 1.01
N ILE A 151 -5.66 18.18 0.77
CA ILE A 151 -5.59 18.78 -0.57
C ILE A 151 -4.44 18.17 -1.38
N LYS A 152 -3.25 18.09 -0.78
CA LYS A 152 -2.06 17.49 -1.40
C LYS A 152 -2.02 15.97 -1.27
N LYS A 153 -2.98 15.38 -0.54
CA LYS A 153 -3.03 13.97 -0.16
C LYS A 153 -1.70 13.46 0.41
N THR A 154 -1.14 14.18 1.37
CA THR A 154 0.12 13.78 2.04
C THR A 154 -0.04 13.62 3.54
N ILE A 155 0.67 12.66 4.11
CA ILE A 155 0.75 12.43 5.55
C ILE A 155 2.19 12.51 6.05
N SER A 156 2.39 12.92 7.30
CA SER A 156 3.70 12.97 7.94
C SER A 156 3.64 12.57 9.40
N GLY A 157 4.71 11.97 9.87
CA GLY A 157 4.76 11.43 11.21
C GLY A 157 6.08 10.75 11.55
N ASN A 158 6.05 10.10 12.70
CA ASN A 158 7.15 9.32 13.23
C ASN A 158 6.62 7.96 13.69
N PHE A 159 7.52 6.99 13.77
CA PHE A 159 7.18 5.67 14.26
C PHE A 159 8.30 5.12 15.13
N TYR A 160 7.95 4.18 15.99
CA TYR A 160 8.84 3.40 16.84
C TYR A 160 8.39 1.94 16.82
N PHE A 161 9.33 1.02 16.96
CA PHE A 161 9.03 -0.39 17.17
C PHE A 161 10.07 -1.04 18.09
N ALA A 162 9.61 -2.06 18.81
CA ALA A 162 10.45 -3.06 19.45
C ALA A 162 9.96 -4.45 19.01
N ALA A 163 10.91 -5.32 18.68
CA ALA A 163 10.66 -6.63 18.09
C ALA A 163 11.62 -7.69 18.65
N ASN A 164 11.29 -8.95 18.34
CA ASN A 164 12.02 -10.15 18.75
C ASN A 164 12.25 -10.16 20.26
N ASN A 165 11.16 -10.07 21.04
CA ASN A 165 11.20 -10.01 22.50
C ASN A 165 12.04 -8.81 23.02
N ARG A 166 11.87 -7.66 22.37
CA ARG A 166 12.52 -6.36 22.65
C ARG A 166 14.03 -6.35 22.49
N THR A 167 14.62 -7.34 21.82
CA THR A 167 16.06 -7.36 21.53
C THR A 167 16.44 -6.45 20.36
N ILE A 168 15.47 -6.15 19.49
CA ILE A 168 15.63 -5.23 18.36
C ILE A 168 14.67 -4.07 18.57
N SER A 169 15.17 -2.85 18.40
CA SER A 169 14.33 -1.67 18.37
C SER A 169 14.79 -0.69 17.30
N GLY A 170 13.85 0.12 16.87
CA GLY A 170 14.11 1.15 15.88
C GLY A 170 13.05 2.23 15.89
N LYS A 171 13.35 3.29 15.16
CA LYS A 171 12.47 4.45 15.01
C LYS A 171 12.66 5.07 13.64
N GLY A 172 11.69 5.84 13.20
CA GLY A 172 11.80 6.52 11.93
C GLY A 172 10.81 7.66 11.77
N THR A 173 10.91 8.29 10.62
CA THR A 173 10.08 9.42 10.22
C THR A 173 9.65 9.24 8.78
N PHE A 174 8.41 9.61 8.48
CA PHE A 174 7.89 9.74 7.14
C PHE A 174 7.39 11.17 6.96
N GLN A 175 7.88 11.86 5.94
CA GLN A 175 7.55 13.24 5.63
C GLN A 175 6.95 13.32 4.24
N ASN A 176 5.83 14.04 4.13
CA ASN A 176 5.05 14.22 2.91
C ASN A 176 4.82 12.92 2.12
N ALA A 177 4.57 11.80 2.80
CA ALA A 177 4.20 10.56 2.15
C ALA A 177 2.83 10.75 1.50
N CYS A 178 2.76 10.75 0.17
CA CYS A 178 1.45 10.84 -0.49
C CYS A 178 0.64 9.59 -0.18
N TYR A 179 -0.68 9.69 -0.24
CA TYR A 179 -1.55 8.54 -0.11
C TYR A 179 -2.66 8.54 -1.16
N VAL A 180 -3.13 7.35 -1.51
CA VAL A 180 -4.38 7.16 -2.23
C VAL A 180 -5.48 6.96 -1.19
N SER A 181 -6.57 7.71 -1.30
CA SER A 181 -7.77 7.44 -0.50
C SER A 181 -8.71 6.55 -1.30
N LEU A 182 -8.99 5.36 -0.78
CA LEU A 182 -10.03 4.47 -1.29
C LEU A 182 -11.31 4.67 -0.46
N PRO A 183 -12.48 4.67 -1.11
CA PRO A 183 -13.76 4.69 -0.42
C PRO A 183 -14.00 3.39 0.36
#